data_AF-A0A3C1ZAK8-F1
#
_entry.id   AF-A0A3C1ZAK8-F1
#
_cell.length_a   1.000
_cell.length_b   1.000
_cell.length_c   1.000
_cell.angle_alpha   90.00
_cell.angle_beta   90.00
_cell.angle_gamma   90.00
#
_symmetry.space_group_name_H-M   'P 1'
#
loop_
_entity.id
_entity.type
_entity.pdbx_description
1 polymer ?
#
loop_
_entity_poly.entity_id
_entity_poly.type
_entity_poly.pdbx_seq_one_letter_code
_entity_poly.pdbx_strand_id
1 'polypeptide(L)'
;MLTEMVLSGVWNVPGGQSYMSQMIQDAGGLYPWADEPSTGSLNLDFNQVLAVAQDADVWLIKSFFIHSLADLKGAYSLNDQFRAFQRHQVYVCDTNESHLFERFPFHPEVLLQEYADIFAHRTQNLQFFKPTN
;
A
#
# COMPACT_ATOMS: atom_id res chain seq x y z
N MET A 1 -5.32 4.44 5.31
CA MET A 1 -4.80 3.33 4.46
C MET A 1 -3.35 3.03 4.84
N LEU A 2 -2.83 1.88 4.44
CA LEU A 2 -1.45 1.45 4.66
C LEU A 2 -0.79 1.14 3.31
N THR A 3 0.53 1.32 3.21
CA THR A 3 1.31 0.98 2.02
C THR A 3 2.66 0.37 2.38
N GLU A 4 3.28 -0.33 1.43
CA GLU A 4 4.57 -1.01 1.58
C GLU A 4 4.50 -2.12 2.64
N MET A 5 5.62 -2.74 2.96
CA MET A 5 5.69 -3.76 4.02
C MET A 5 7.09 -3.80 4.62
N VAL A 6 7.27 -4.56 5.71
CA VAL A 6 8.59 -4.80 6.28
C VAL A 6 9.46 -5.55 5.26
N LEU A 7 10.62 -4.97 4.94
CA LEU A 7 11.67 -5.59 4.15
C LEU A 7 12.97 -5.49 4.94
N SER A 8 13.61 -6.63 5.21
CA SER A 8 14.88 -6.69 5.95
C SER A 8 14.85 -5.94 7.29
N GLY A 9 13.71 -5.98 8.00
CA GLY A 9 13.53 -5.34 9.31
C GLY A 9 13.15 -3.85 9.28
N VAL A 10 12.99 -3.25 8.10
CA VAL A 10 12.61 -1.84 7.94
C VAL A 10 11.34 -1.73 7.10
N TRP A 11 10.43 -0.85 7.48
CA TRP A 11 9.25 -0.48 6.71
C TRP A 11 9.44 0.91 6.14
N ASN A 12 9.71 0.99 4.84
CA ASN A 12 10.00 2.24 4.15
C ASN A 12 8.71 2.88 3.61
N VAL A 13 7.99 3.63 4.45
CA VAL A 13 6.74 4.28 4.02
C VAL A 13 7.02 5.63 3.35
N PRO A 14 6.16 6.11 2.43
CA PRO A 14 6.29 7.45 1.87
C PRO A 14 6.27 8.57 2.93
N GLY A 15 7.06 9.62 2.76
CA GLY A 15 6.97 10.83 3.58
C GLY A 15 5.69 11.62 3.27
N GLY A 16 5.27 12.49 4.19
CA GLY A 16 3.98 13.19 4.07
C GLY A 16 3.91 14.17 2.89
N GLN A 17 5.04 14.78 2.51
CA GLN A 17 5.17 15.65 1.33
C GLN A 17 5.71 14.91 0.09
N SER A 18 5.74 13.57 0.11
CA SER A 18 6.14 12.78 -1.06
C SER A 18 5.07 12.79 -2.14
N TYR A 19 5.49 12.55 -3.39
CA TYR A 19 4.57 12.36 -4.51
C TYR A 19 3.52 11.27 -4.23
N MET A 20 3.93 10.16 -3.61
CA MET A 20 3.01 9.06 -3.32
C MET A 20 2.01 9.40 -2.23
N SER A 21 2.39 10.20 -1.23
CA SER A 21 1.44 10.74 -0.24
C SER A 21 0.39 11.60 -0.93
N GLN A 22 0.79 12.52 -1.83
CA GLN A 22 -0.16 13.33 -2.59
C GLN A 22 -1.08 12.49 -3.47
N MET A 23 -0.54 11.49 -4.18
CA MET A 23 -1.33 10.55 -4.99
C MET A 23 -2.41 9.82 -4.18
N ILE A 24 -2.08 9.38 -2.95
CA ILE A 24 -3.03 8.73 -2.05
C ILE A 24 -4.12 9.71 -1.62
N GLN A 25 -3.75 10.94 -1.28
CA GLN A 25 -4.70 11.99 -0.86
C GLN A 25 -5.64 12.40 -1.99
N ASP A 26 -5.11 12.60 -3.20
CA ASP A 26 -5.90 12.95 -4.40
C ASP A 26 -6.89 11.85 -4.79
N ALA A 27 -6.54 10.58 -4.53
CA ALA A 27 -7.43 9.44 -4.68
C ALA A 27 -8.54 9.37 -3.61
N GLY A 28 -8.55 10.28 -2.64
CA GLY A 28 -9.48 10.30 -1.51
C GLY A 28 -9.07 9.39 -0.34
N GLY A 29 -7.82 8.92 -0.33
CA GLY A 29 -7.27 8.09 0.74
C GLY A 29 -6.78 8.92 1.93
N LEU A 30 -6.98 8.39 3.14
CA LEU A 30 -6.39 8.95 4.36
C LEU A 30 -5.02 8.34 4.61
N TYR A 31 -3.96 9.15 4.51
CA TYR A 31 -2.58 8.71 4.72
C TYR A 31 -2.10 9.03 6.15
N PRO A 32 -1.62 8.04 6.94
CA PRO A 32 -1.33 8.26 8.36
C PRO A 32 -0.20 9.26 8.65
N TRP A 33 0.72 9.46 7.70
CA TRP A 33 1.87 10.35 7.84
C TRP A 33 1.75 11.61 6.97
N ALA A 34 0.53 12.02 6.59
CA ALA A 34 0.31 13.16 5.70
C ALA A 34 0.94 14.48 6.21
N ASP A 35 1.02 14.67 7.53
CA ASP A 35 1.60 15.88 8.16
C ASP A 35 3.14 15.86 8.26
N GLU A 36 3.79 14.79 7.84
CA GLU A 36 5.24 14.67 7.92
C GLU A 36 5.92 15.44 6.76
N PRO A 37 6.92 16.32 7.05
CA PRO A 37 7.46 17.24 6.04
C PRO A 37 8.41 16.62 5.00
N SER A 38 8.81 15.36 5.14
CA SER A 38 9.77 14.73 4.24
C SER A 38 9.15 14.40 2.88
N THR A 39 9.95 14.57 1.84
CA THR A 39 9.58 14.26 0.45
C THR A 39 10.03 12.85 0.01
N GLY A 40 10.91 12.23 0.79
CA GLY A 40 11.44 10.88 0.56
C GLY A 40 10.65 9.79 1.29
N SER A 41 11.32 8.74 1.74
CA SER A 41 10.73 7.69 2.58
C SER A 41 11.10 7.87 4.04
N LEU A 42 10.21 7.45 4.93
CA LEU A 42 10.44 7.28 6.36
C LEU A 42 10.84 5.84 6.62
N ASN A 43 11.95 5.65 7.34
CA ASN A 43 12.44 4.35 7.75
C ASN A 43 11.86 4.03 9.13
N LEU A 44 10.77 3.29 9.16
CA LEU A 44 10.07 2.94 10.39
C LEU A 44 10.27 1.46 10.71
N ASP A 45 10.19 1.11 11.99
CA ASP A 45 10.01 -0.29 12.40
C ASP A 45 8.54 -0.69 12.37
N PHE A 46 8.29 -1.99 12.52
CA PHE A 46 6.94 -2.57 12.52
C PHE A 46 6.03 -1.96 13.60
N ASN A 47 6.56 -1.76 14.82
CA ASN A 47 5.75 -1.27 15.94
C ASN A 47 5.36 0.20 15.75
N GLN A 48 6.26 1.01 15.19
CA GLN A 48 5.96 2.40 14.83
C GLN A 48 4.83 2.47 13.80
N VAL A 49 4.84 1.60 12.79
CA VAL A 49 3.76 1.53 11.80
C VAL A 49 2.47 1.01 12.42
N LEU A 50 2.54 -0.06 13.22
CA LEU A 50 1.38 -0.62 13.91
C LEU A 50 0.70 0.42 14.80
N ALA A 51 1.45 1.17 15.60
CA ALA A 51 0.90 2.16 16.54
C ALA A 51 0.04 3.24 15.87
N VAL A 52 0.30 3.57 14.60
CA VAL A 52 -0.40 4.64 13.87
C VAL A 52 -1.42 4.08 12.87
N ALA A 53 -1.13 2.93 12.25
CA ALA A 53 -1.88 2.41 11.10
C ALA A 53 -2.54 1.03 11.34
N GLN A 54 -2.54 0.49 12.57
CA GLN A 54 -3.22 -0.77 12.91
C GLN A 54 -4.65 -0.84 12.37
N ASP A 55 -5.34 0.30 12.44
CA ASP A 55 -6.74 0.47 12.08
C ASP A 55 -6.99 0.80 10.61
N ALA A 56 -5.98 0.77 9.75
CA ALA A 56 -6.13 1.02 8.33
C ALA A 56 -7.10 0.02 7.67
N ASP A 57 -8.07 0.52 6.90
CA ASP A 57 -9.07 -0.31 6.24
C ASP A 57 -8.57 -0.97 4.94
N VAL A 58 -7.52 -0.43 4.33
CA VAL A 58 -6.92 -0.90 3.07
C VAL A 58 -5.40 -0.92 3.21
N TRP A 59 -4.76 -1.96 2.67
CA TRP A 59 -3.30 -2.08 2.58
C TRP A 59 -2.86 -2.34 1.13
N LEU A 60 -2.06 -1.43 0.57
CA LEU A 60 -1.51 -1.53 -0.79
C LEU A 60 -0.05 -1.98 -0.76
N ILE A 61 0.29 -3.02 -1.51
CA ILE A 61 1.66 -3.58 -1.55
C ILE A 61 2.11 -3.67 -3.01
N LYS A 62 3.37 -3.31 -3.28
CA LYS A 62 4.05 -3.60 -4.54
C LYS A 62 5.11 -4.65 -4.26
N SER A 63 4.96 -5.85 -4.79
CA SER A 63 5.89 -6.95 -4.52
C SER A 63 5.79 -8.02 -5.61
N PHE A 64 6.90 -8.66 -5.96
CA PHE A 64 6.93 -9.80 -6.88
C PHE A 64 6.83 -11.16 -6.17
N PHE A 65 6.73 -11.18 -4.83
CA PHE A 65 6.79 -12.43 -4.04
C PHE A 65 5.65 -12.58 -3.02
N ILE A 66 4.73 -11.61 -2.96
CA ILE A 66 3.54 -11.71 -2.13
C ILE A 66 2.35 -11.92 -3.06
N HIS A 67 1.69 -13.07 -2.97
CA HIS A 67 0.53 -13.39 -3.82
C HIS A 67 -0.72 -13.73 -2.99
N SER A 68 -0.56 -13.93 -1.67
CA SER A 68 -1.62 -14.29 -0.75
C SER A 68 -1.42 -13.68 0.64
N LEU A 69 -2.47 -13.69 1.46
CA LEU A 69 -2.36 -13.33 2.88
C LEU A 69 -1.39 -14.26 3.65
N ALA A 70 -1.28 -15.51 3.22
CA ALA A 70 -0.34 -16.47 3.80
C ALA A 70 1.11 -16.05 3.54
N ASP A 71 1.44 -15.61 2.32
CA ASP A 71 2.77 -15.08 1.99
C ASP A 71 3.08 -13.84 2.81
N LEU A 72 2.12 -12.92 2.91
CA LEU A 72 2.28 -11.70 3.70
C LEU A 72 2.51 -11.99 5.18
N LYS A 73 1.77 -12.95 5.76
CA LYS A 73 2.00 -13.42 7.14
C LYS A 73 3.32 -14.18 7.29
N GLY A 74 3.75 -14.90 6.27
CA GLY A 74 5.06 -15.56 6.21
C GLY A 74 6.21 -14.55 6.19
N ALA A 75 6.04 -13.42 5.50
CA ALA A 75 7.03 -12.34 5.45
C ALA A 75 7.21 -11.64 6.81
N TYR A 76 6.12 -11.45 7.56
CA TYR A 76 6.19 -10.98 8.94
C TYR A 76 4.99 -11.49 9.74
N SER A 77 5.25 -12.28 10.79
CA SER A 77 4.21 -13.06 11.49
C SER A 77 3.12 -12.22 12.13
N LEU A 78 3.43 -10.96 12.48
CA LEU A 78 2.52 -10.02 13.12
C LEU A 78 1.70 -9.19 12.12
N ASN A 79 1.85 -9.39 10.81
CA ASN A 79 1.06 -8.66 9.81
C ASN A 79 -0.46 -8.87 9.96
N ASP A 80 -0.87 -9.93 10.64
CA ASP A 80 -2.27 -10.21 10.98
C ASP A 80 -2.85 -9.30 12.09
N GLN A 81 -2.02 -8.44 12.70
CA GLN A 81 -2.50 -7.43 13.64
C GLN A 81 -3.17 -6.24 12.95
N PHE A 82 -2.97 -6.04 11.65
CA PHE A 82 -3.62 -4.96 10.91
C PHE A 82 -5.06 -5.30 10.54
N ARG A 83 -5.97 -4.35 10.70
CA ARG A 83 -7.38 -4.48 10.32
C ARG A 83 -7.56 -4.83 8.85
N ALA A 84 -6.79 -4.21 7.95
CA ALA A 84 -6.82 -4.51 6.52
C ALA A 84 -6.51 -6.00 6.24
N PHE A 85 -5.55 -6.60 6.96
CA PHE A 85 -5.26 -8.03 6.85
C PHE A 85 -6.46 -8.87 7.31
N GLN A 86 -6.98 -8.58 8.51
CA GLN A 86 -8.10 -9.31 9.11
C GLN A 86 -9.39 -9.24 8.28
N ARG A 87 -9.58 -8.14 7.53
CA ARG A 87 -10.74 -7.93 6.64
C ARG A 87 -10.50 -8.30 5.18
N HIS A 88 -9.35 -8.91 4.87
CA HIS A 88 -8.98 -9.30 3.51
C HIS A 88 -9.03 -8.10 2.53
N GLN A 89 -8.63 -6.93 3.01
CA GLN A 89 -8.52 -5.68 2.24
C GLN A 89 -7.05 -5.35 1.94
N VAL A 90 -6.29 -6.38 1.56
CA VAL A 90 -4.91 -6.26 1.10
C VAL A 90 -4.90 -6.40 -0.42
N TYR A 91 -4.30 -5.44 -1.09
CA TYR A 91 -4.19 -5.38 -2.54
C TYR A 91 -2.72 -5.37 -2.92
N VAL A 92 -2.33 -6.29 -3.80
CA VAL A 92 -0.95 -6.44 -4.23
C VAL A 92 -0.85 -6.15 -5.72
N CYS A 93 0.09 -5.28 -6.08
CA CYS A 93 0.60 -5.14 -7.43
C CYS A 93 1.81 -6.06 -7.58
N ASP A 94 1.65 -7.13 -8.36
CA ASP A 94 2.75 -8.03 -8.70
C ASP A 94 3.73 -7.30 -9.62
N THR A 95 4.90 -6.93 -9.12
CA THR A 95 5.87 -6.15 -9.90
C THR A 95 6.59 -6.95 -10.99
N ASN A 96 6.40 -8.27 -11.05
CA ASN A 96 6.93 -9.11 -12.13
C ASN A 96 5.94 -9.25 -13.30
N GLU A 97 4.63 -9.14 -13.04
CA GLU A 97 3.58 -9.23 -14.06
C GLU A 97 3.01 -7.87 -14.47
N SER A 98 2.93 -6.93 -13.52
CA SER A 98 2.26 -5.65 -13.72
C SER A 98 3.10 -4.69 -14.54
N HIS A 99 2.48 -4.06 -15.53
CA HIS A 99 3.07 -2.96 -16.30
C HIS A 99 3.06 -1.61 -15.56
N LEU A 100 2.99 -1.63 -14.22
CA LEU A 100 2.90 -0.43 -13.41
C LEU A 100 4.06 0.52 -13.71
N PHE A 101 5.30 0.03 -13.69
CA PHE A 101 6.48 0.89 -13.80
C PHE A 101 6.69 1.44 -15.21
N GLU A 102 6.26 0.72 -16.25
CA GLU A 102 6.33 1.20 -17.63
C GLU A 102 5.24 2.22 -17.93
N ARG A 103 4.07 2.11 -17.30
CA ARG A 103 2.89 2.90 -17.64
C ARG A 103 2.66 4.10 -16.74
N PHE A 104 2.85 3.94 -15.43
CA PHE A 104 2.61 4.98 -14.44
C PHE A 104 3.33 6.32 -14.74
N PRO A 105 4.61 6.34 -15.20
CA PRO A 105 5.27 7.61 -15.53
C PRO A 105 4.60 8.41 -16.64
N PHE A 106 3.90 7.75 -17.55
CA PHE A 106 3.21 8.38 -18.69
C PHE A 106 1.71 8.52 -18.49
N HIS A 107 1.13 7.69 -17.61
CA HIS A 107 -0.29 7.61 -17.32
C HIS A 107 -0.57 7.55 -15.80
N PRO A 108 -0.14 8.57 -15.02
CA PRO A 108 -0.34 8.59 -13.58
C PRO A 108 -1.81 8.62 -13.18
N GLU A 109 -2.70 9.14 -14.04
CA GLU A 109 -4.14 9.16 -13.85
C GLU A 109 -4.75 7.78 -13.70
N VAL A 110 -4.12 6.75 -14.27
CA VAL A 110 -4.61 5.38 -14.16
C VAL A 110 -4.37 4.84 -12.76
N LEU A 111 -3.17 5.06 -12.19
CA LEU A 111 -2.88 4.66 -10.81
C LEU A 111 -3.74 5.46 -9.82
N LEU A 112 -3.93 6.75 -10.08
CA LEU A 112 -4.81 7.61 -9.29
C LEU A 112 -6.24 7.07 -9.26
N GLN A 113 -6.81 6.78 -10.43
CA GLN A 113 -8.15 6.23 -10.55
C GLN A 113 -8.25 4.87 -9.85
N GLU A 114 -7.23 4.03 -9.99
CA GLU A 114 -7.22 2.71 -9.39
C GLU A 114 -7.17 2.76 -7.85
N TYR A 115 -6.39 3.69 -7.27
CA TYR A 115 -6.44 3.95 -5.84
C TYR A 115 -7.82 4.44 -5.39
N ALA A 116 -8.42 5.38 -6.13
CA ALA A 116 -9.75 5.89 -5.83
C ALA A 116 -10.82 4.79 -5.93
N ASP A 117 -10.68 3.87 -6.87
CA ASP A 117 -11.55 2.71 -7.03
C ASP A 117 -11.39 1.74 -5.85
N ILE A 118 -10.17 1.43 -5.43
CA ILE A 118 -9.91 0.58 -4.26
C ILE A 118 -10.49 1.20 -2.98
N PHE A 119 -10.25 2.49 -2.74
CA PHE A 119 -10.77 3.17 -1.53
C PHE A 119 -12.30 3.29 -1.53
N ALA A 120 -12.93 3.29 -2.71
CA ALA A 120 -14.38 3.23 -2.86
C ALA A 120 -14.94 1.80 -2.96
N HIS A 121 -14.12 0.76 -2.74
CA HIS A 121 -14.48 -0.65 -2.87
C HIS A 121 -15.03 -1.07 -4.26
N ARG A 122 -14.58 -0.41 -5.32
CA ARG A 122 -14.93 -0.67 -6.73
C ARG A 122 -13.82 -1.48 -7.42
N THR A 123 -13.73 -2.78 -7.16
CA THR A 123 -12.55 -3.60 -7.51
C THR A 123 -12.67 -4.46 -8.77
N GLN A 124 -13.68 -4.22 -9.61
CA GLN A 124 -14.01 -5.09 -10.74
C GLN A 124 -13.01 -5.02 -11.90
N ASN A 125 -12.32 -3.89 -12.10
CA ASN A 125 -11.48 -3.62 -13.28
C ASN A 125 -10.14 -2.94 -12.90
N LEU A 126 -9.48 -3.45 -11.86
CA LEU A 126 -8.16 -2.96 -11.44
C LEU A 126 -7.09 -3.42 -12.45
N GLN A 127 -6.17 -2.53 -12.84
CA GLN A 127 -5.19 -2.78 -13.90
C GLN A 127 -3.83 -3.22 -13.35
N PHE A 128 -3.48 -2.78 -12.15
CA PHE A 128 -2.18 -3.04 -11.52
C PHE A 128 -2.30 -3.89 -10.26
N PHE A 129 -3.30 -3.63 -9.42
CA PHE A 129 -3.49 -4.26 -8.13
C PHE A 129 -4.55 -5.36 -8.18
N LYS A 130 -4.31 -6.45 -7.45
CA LYS A 130 -5.26 -7.53 -7.26
C LYS A 130 -5.49 -7.74 -5.75
N PRO A 131 -6.73 -8.02 -5.30
CA PRO A 131 -6.95 -8.42 -3.92
C PRO A 131 -6.20 -9.74 -3.64
N THR A 132 -5.60 -9.88 -2.46
CA THR A 132 -5.03 -11.15 -2.03
C THR A 132 -6.15 -12.15 -1.72
N ASN A 133 -5.96 -13.41 -2.12
CA ASN A 133 -6.84 -14.52 -1.74
C ASN A 133 -6.63 -14.93 -0.27
#